data_AF-A0A2Z5JXF7-F1
#
_entry.id   AF-A0A2Z5JXF7-F1
#
_cell.length_a   1.000
_cell.length_b   1.000
_cell.length_c   1.000
_cell.angle_alpha   90.00
_cell.angle_beta   90.00
_cell.angle_gamma   90.00
#
_symmetry.space_group_name_H-M   'P 1'
#
loop_
_entity.id
_entity.type
_entity.pdbx_description
1 polymer ?
#
loop_
_entity_poly.entity_id
_entity_poly.type
_entity_poly.pdbx_seq_one_letter_code
_entity_poly.pdbx_strand_id
1 'polypeptide(L)'
;MSMAGNLRKVTSLGGVGGLRRVARLARRRPRVDLSHPARSPLGSSVVNCVTYRDGVRIPARGDLVDVVERVRKHREGFVWLGLHEPTDQEFAGIAELFDLHPLAVEDAVEAHQRPKLERYGETLFAVFKTVCYVEHEELTATSEVVNTGEIMVFVGHDFAITVRHGRHGSLGPLREELESDPQQLAKGPSAVLHAIADHVVDDYLSVTDAVQEDIDQVETDVFAADGARADPGRIYQLKRELLELKRAVVPLSRPLEELATRPIRAVDPEIQAYFRDVSDHLLRAKEQIAAFDELLNSILQAHLAQVTVAQNEDMRKITAWAAIIAVPTMVCGVYGMNFDHMPELHWRYGYGMVLGVISVACLALYRAFRRSGWL
;
A
#
# COMPACT_ATOMS: atom_id res chain seq x y z
N MET A 1 13.01 60.03 8.58
CA MET A 1 13.06 58.56 8.52
C MET A 1 13.29 58.18 7.06
N SER A 2 14.51 58.32 6.53
CA SER A 2 15.64 57.38 6.53
C SER A 2 15.35 56.05 5.82
N MET A 3 15.77 55.96 4.55
CA MET A 3 16.55 54.88 3.89
C MET A 3 16.64 55.29 2.39
N ALA A 4 17.70 55.96 1.90
CA ALA A 4 19.01 55.40 1.52
C ALA A 4 18.86 53.98 0.91
N GLY A 5 18.94 53.74 -0.40
CA GLY A 5 19.84 54.28 -1.41
C GLY A 5 21.03 53.34 -1.57
N ASN A 6 21.03 52.48 -2.60
CA ASN A 6 22.20 52.22 -3.46
C ASN A 6 21.93 51.14 -4.52
N LEU A 7 21.87 51.59 -5.77
CA LEU A 7 22.34 50.84 -6.92
C LEU A 7 23.86 50.65 -6.79
N ARG A 8 24.34 49.41 -6.84
CA ARG A 8 25.75 49.13 -7.12
C ARG A 8 25.90 48.06 -8.20
N LYS A 9 26.52 48.51 -9.29
CA LYS A 9 27.24 47.75 -10.31
C LYS A 9 27.98 46.55 -9.72
N VAL A 10 27.88 45.41 -10.40
CA VAL A 10 28.99 44.45 -10.49
C VAL A 10 29.22 44.16 -11.97
N THR A 11 30.19 44.86 -12.53
CA THR A 11 30.89 44.49 -13.76
C THR A 11 31.97 43.45 -13.43
N SER A 12 32.07 42.41 -14.26
CA SER A 12 33.33 41.77 -14.70
C SER A 12 34.27 41.19 -13.64
N LEU A 13 34.19 39.87 -13.47
CA LEU A 13 35.33 38.94 -13.30
C LEU A 13 35.00 37.76 -14.22
N GLY A 14 35.67 37.58 -15.36
CA GLY A 14 37.09 37.25 -15.42
C GLY A 14 37.21 35.73 -15.32
N GLY A 15 37.30 35.08 -16.48
CA GLY A 15 37.35 33.62 -16.58
C GLY A 15 38.56 33.00 -15.88
N VAL A 16 38.51 31.66 -15.84
CA VAL A 16 39.63 30.77 -15.47
C VAL A 16 39.93 30.72 -13.96
N GLY A 17 39.03 30.11 -13.19
CA GLY A 17 39.27 29.85 -11.76
C GLY A 17 38.65 28.56 -11.19
N GLY A 18 37.46 28.14 -11.66
CA GLY A 18 36.71 27.03 -11.07
C GLY A 18 37.27 25.62 -11.37
N LEU A 19 37.77 25.38 -12.58
CA LEU A 19 38.22 24.06 -13.03
C LEU A 19 39.53 23.57 -12.38
N ARG A 20 40.26 24.43 -11.66
CA ARG A 20 41.55 24.07 -11.02
C ARG A 20 41.44 23.66 -9.55
N ARG A 21 40.27 23.80 -8.90
CA ARG A 21 40.05 23.28 -7.54
C ARG A 21 39.55 21.84 -7.53
N VAL A 22 38.74 21.44 -8.52
CA VAL A 22 38.28 20.04 -8.66
C VAL A 22 39.43 19.13 -9.14
N ALA A 23 40.30 19.62 -10.03
CA ALA A 23 41.42 18.83 -10.56
C ALA A 23 42.56 18.54 -9.56
N ARG A 24 42.59 19.20 -8.38
CA ARG A 24 43.70 19.04 -7.42
C ARG A 24 43.44 18.02 -6.31
N LEU A 25 42.20 17.52 -6.18
CA LEU A 25 41.86 16.42 -5.25
C LEU A 25 41.94 15.03 -5.90
N ALA A 26 41.97 14.94 -7.24
CA ALA A 26 41.95 13.67 -7.97
C ALA A 26 43.34 13.05 -8.26
N ARG A 27 44.46 13.66 -7.82
CA ARG A 27 45.81 13.12 -8.07
C ARG A 27 46.47 12.62 -6.79
N ARG A 28 45.97 11.47 -6.30
CA ARG A 28 46.71 10.39 -5.61
C ARG A 28 45.71 9.57 -4.78
N ARG A 29 45.30 8.38 -5.25
CA ARG A 29 45.14 7.14 -4.45
C ARG A 29 44.50 5.98 -5.27
N PRO A 30 44.66 4.72 -4.81
CA PRO A 30 44.65 3.53 -5.66
C PRO A 30 43.23 3.17 -6.11
N ARG A 31 43.14 2.30 -7.13
CA ARG A 31 41.88 1.71 -7.64
C ARG A 31 41.05 1.17 -6.47
N VAL A 32 39.93 1.83 -6.18
CA VAL A 32 38.95 1.40 -5.17
C VAL A 32 37.87 0.60 -5.86
N ASP A 33 37.57 -0.57 -5.29
CA ASP A 33 36.46 -1.43 -5.67
C ASP A 33 35.16 -0.87 -5.11
N LEU A 34 34.24 -0.50 -6.01
CA LEU A 34 32.95 0.13 -5.69
C LEU A 34 31.85 -0.87 -5.30
N SER A 35 32.17 -2.17 -5.21
CA SER A 35 31.20 -3.21 -4.84
C SER A 35 30.87 -3.29 -3.33
N HIS A 36 31.59 -2.56 -2.47
CA HIS A 36 31.41 -2.64 -1.02
C HIS A 36 30.71 -1.38 -0.45
N PRO A 37 29.54 -1.52 0.21
CA PRO A 37 28.66 -0.40 0.61
C PRO A 37 29.24 0.58 1.65
N ALA A 38 30.43 0.34 2.20
CA ALA A 38 31.03 1.17 3.25
C ALA A 38 32.17 2.08 2.76
N ARG A 39 32.52 2.06 1.47
CA ARG A 39 33.71 2.76 0.94
C ARG A 39 33.52 3.41 -0.43
N SER A 40 32.29 3.76 -0.81
CA SER A 40 32.05 4.55 -2.02
C SER A 40 32.52 6.01 -1.79
N PRO A 41 33.28 6.62 -2.71
CA PRO A 41 33.63 8.05 -2.63
C PRO A 41 32.42 8.98 -2.79
N LEU A 42 31.22 8.43 -3.06
CA LEU A 42 29.97 9.14 -3.34
C LEU A 42 28.99 9.18 -2.15
N GLY A 43 29.37 8.67 -0.97
CA GLY A 43 28.51 8.62 0.23
C GLY A 43 27.97 7.21 0.55
N SER A 44 27.24 7.09 1.67
CA SER A 44 26.68 5.81 2.15
C SER A 44 25.38 5.39 1.45
N SER A 45 24.80 6.29 0.65
CA SER A 45 23.53 6.07 -0.07
C SER A 45 23.70 5.40 -1.43
N VAL A 46 24.91 5.36 -2.01
CA VAL A 46 25.16 4.65 -3.27
C VAL A 46 25.24 3.15 -3.00
N VAL A 47 24.21 2.43 -3.44
CA VAL A 47 24.10 0.98 -3.27
C VAL A 47 24.88 0.24 -4.35
N ASN A 48 24.78 0.69 -5.61
CA ASN A 48 25.47 0.04 -6.73
C ASN A 48 25.60 1.00 -7.93
N CYS A 49 26.69 0.90 -8.68
CA CYS A 49 26.90 1.61 -9.94
C CYS A 49 27.54 0.67 -10.96
N VAL A 50 26.81 0.35 -12.03
CA VAL A 50 27.24 -0.60 -13.05
C VAL A 50 27.08 -0.03 -14.44
N THR A 51 28.03 -0.33 -15.31
CA THR A 51 27.94 -0.02 -16.74
C THR A 51 27.60 -1.27 -17.51
N TYR A 52 26.65 -1.16 -18.43
CA TYR A 52 26.28 -2.22 -19.35
C TYR A 52 26.62 -1.80 -20.77
N ARG A 53 27.12 -2.72 -21.58
CA ARG A 53 27.28 -2.55 -23.03
C ARG A 53 26.81 -3.82 -23.70
N ASP A 54 25.92 -3.67 -24.68
CA ASP A 54 25.26 -4.79 -25.37
C ASP A 54 24.67 -5.80 -24.37
N GLY A 55 24.09 -5.28 -23.27
CA GLY A 55 23.49 -6.07 -22.20
C GLY A 55 24.47 -6.76 -21.26
N VAL A 56 25.78 -6.64 -21.47
CA VAL A 56 26.80 -7.27 -20.62
C VAL A 56 27.40 -6.26 -19.66
N ARG A 57 27.49 -6.67 -18.39
CA ARG A 57 28.15 -5.90 -17.33
C ARG A 57 29.63 -5.69 -17.63
N ILE A 58 30.06 -4.43 -17.65
CA ILE A 58 31.48 -4.06 -17.77
C ILE A 58 32.07 -3.83 -16.37
N PRO A 59 33.24 -4.39 -16.04
CA PRO A 59 33.94 -4.10 -14.79
C PRO A 59 34.24 -2.60 -14.67
N ALA A 60 33.82 -1.99 -13.56
CA ALA A 60 34.08 -0.58 -13.29
C ALA A 60 35.59 -0.30 -13.26
N ARG A 61 36.02 0.75 -13.98
CA ARG A 61 37.40 1.27 -13.95
C ARG A 61 37.38 2.79 -13.86
N GLY A 62 37.48 3.32 -12.64
CA GLY A 62 37.50 4.77 -12.39
C GLY A 62 36.41 5.20 -11.42
N ASP A 63 36.30 6.51 -11.21
CA ASP A 63 35.20 7.13 -10.47
C ASP A 63 33.94 7.25 -11.36
N LEU A 64 32.78 7.55 -10.78
CA LEU A 64 31.49 7.66 -11.50
C LEU A 64 31.57 8.63 -12.69
N VAL A 65 32.25 9.77 -12.51
CA VAL A 65 32.45 10.76 -13.57
C VAL A 65 33.21 10.16 -14.75
N ASP A 66 34.29 9.41 -14.50
CA ASP A 66 35.09 8.75 -15.55
C ASP A 66 34.27 7.70 -16.32
N VAL A 67 33.36 7.02 -15.62
CA VAL A 67 32.47 6.02 -16.19
C VAL A 67 31.44 6.68 -17.11
N VAL A 68 30.75 7.72 -16.62
CA VAL A 68 29.73 8.44 -17.39
C VAL A 68 30.35 9.12 -18.61
N GLU A 69 31.49 9.80 -18.47
CA GLU A 69 32.19 10.43 -19.59
C GLU A 69 32.59 9.41 -20.66
N ARG A 70 32.99 8.19 -20.26
CA ARG A 70 33.37 7.13 -21.20
C ARG A 70 32.18 6.62 -22.00
N VAL A 71 31.05 6.37 -21.34
CA VAL A 71 29.80 5.95 -22.00
C VAL A 71 29.36 7.02 -22.99
N ARG A 72 29.31 8.29 -22.56
CA ARG A 72 28.97 9.43 -23.43
C ARG A 72 29.89 9.59 -24.63
N LYS A 73 31.20 9.41 -24.43
CA LYS A 73 32.21 9.58 -25.49
C LYS A 73 32.11 8.50 -26.57
N HIS A 74 31.87 7.25 -26.19
CA HIS A 74 31.79 6.14 -27.15
C HIS A 74 30.37 5.95 -27.70
N ARG A 75 29.36 6.55 -27.05
CA ARG A 75 27.93 6.34 -27.34
C ARG A 75 27.55 4.85 -27.36
N GLU A 76 28.20 4.09 -26.49
CA GLU A 76 28.01 2.64 -26.37
C GLU A 76 27.62 2.31 -24.93
N GLY A 77 26.47 1.66 -24.76
CA GLY A 77 25.99 1.21 -23.47
C GLY A 77 25.33 2.29 -22.62
N PHE A 78 25.08 1.94 -21.35
CA PHE A 78 24.47 2.85 -20.37
C PHE A 78 24.93 2.54 -18.94
N VAL A 79 24.75 3.51 -18.05
CA VAL A 79 25.04 3.38 -16.61
C VAL A 79 23.76 3.14 -15.83
N TRP A 80 23.72 2.12 -14.98
CA TRP A 80 22.65 1.94 -13.99
C TRP A 80 23.16 2.21 -12.58
N LEU A 81 22.74 3.35 -12.02
CA LEU A 81 23.07 3.81 -10.67
C LEU A 81 21.90 3.57 -9.72
N GLY A 82 22.15 2.88 -8.60
CA GLY A 82 21.18 2.63 -7.54
C GLY A 82 21.52 3.41 -6.27
N LEU A 83 20.55 4.17 -5.78
CA LEU A 83 20.61 4.98 -4.57
C LEU A 83 19.53 4.52 -3.57
N HIS A 84 19.86 4.58 -2.29
CA HIS A 84 18.91 4.33 -1.21
C HIS A 84 18.92 5.49 -0.24
N GLU A 85 17.76 6.13 -0.08
CA GLU A 85 17.51 7.27 0.80
C GLU A 85 18.65 8.32 0.78
N PRO A 86 19.02 8.84 -0.41
CA PRO A 86 20.12 9.79 -0.52
C PRO A 86 19.76 11.11 0.15
N THR A 87 20.75 11.73 0.79
CA THR A 87 20.60 13.10 1.28
C THR A 87 20.70 14.11 0.13
N ASP A 88 20.17 15.32 0.32
CA ASP A 88 20.29 16.43 -0.65
C ASP A 88 21.73 16.64 -1.13
N GLN A 89 22.69 16.56 -0.20
CA GLN A 89 24.11 16.78 -0.49
C GLN A 89 24.71 15.66 -1.33
N GLU A 90 24.34 14.40 -1.05
CA GLU A 90 24.80 13.24 -1.81
C GLU A 90 24.18 13.23 -3.22
N PHE A 91 22.92 13.64 -3.36
CA PHE A 91 22.24 13.63 -4.64
C PHE A 91 22.57 14.82 -5.55
N ALA A 92 22.95 15.98 -4.99
CA ALA A 92 23.28 17.18 -5.77
C ALA A 92 24.38 16.96 -6.82
N GLY A 93 25.46 16.25 -6.46
CA GLY A 93 26.56 15.97 -7.40
C GLY A 93 26.15 15.02 -8.54
N ILE A 94 25.24 14.10 -8.26
CA ILE A 94 24.68 13.17 -9.24
C ILE A 94 23.72 13.94 -10.18
N ALA A 95 22.87 14.79 -9.61
CA ALA A 95 21.95 15.63 -10.37
C ALA A 95 22.68 16.52 -11.39
N GLU A 96 23.79 17.17 -10.99
CA GLU A 96 24.59 17.99 -11.90
C GLU A 96 25.28 17.15 -12.99
N LEU A 97 25.82 15.97 -12.65
CA LEU A 97 26.52 15.09 -13.59
C LEU A 97 25.59 14.56 -14.70
N PHE A 98 24.37 14.22 -14.34
CA PHE A 98 23.36 13.65 -15.24
C PHE A 98 22.39 14.67 -15.82
N ASP A 99 22.57 15.97 -15.51
CA ASP A 99 21.69 17.06 -15.96
C ASP A 99 20.21 16.81 -15.57
N LEU A 100 19.99 16.38 -14.33
CA LEU A 100 18.65 16.09 -13.81
C LEU A 100 17.92 17.39 -13.47
N HIS A 101 16.63 17.44 -13.80
CA HIS A 101 15.82 18.63 -13.55
C HIS A 101 15.63 18.87 -12.04
N PRO A 102 15.82 20.10 -11.52
CA PRO A 102 15.77 20.37 -10.08
C PRO A 102 14.49 19.92 -9.37
N LEU A 103 13.32 20.07 -10.01
CA LEU A 103 12.04 19.62 -9.44
C LEU A 103 11.97 18.09 -9.25
N ALA A 104 12.49 17.33 -10.21
CA ALA A 104 12.51 15.86 -10.10
C ALA A 104 13.54 15.40 -9.05
N VAL A 105 14.59 16.19 -8.84
CA VAL A 105 15.61 15.95 -7.81
C VAL A 105 15.02 16.17 -6.41
N GLU A 106 14.29 17.26 -6.22
CA GLU A 106 13.54 17.56 -4.99
C GLU A 106 12.56 16.42 -4.66
N ASP A 107 11.73 16.02 -5.64
CA ASP A 107 10.80 14.90 -5.48
C ASP A 107 11.47 13.57 -5.09
N ALA A 108 12.67 13.30 -5.64
CA ALA A 108 13.41 12.09 -5.35
C ALA A 108 14.08 12.10 -3.97
N VAL A 109 14.29 13.26 -3.35
CA VAL A 109 14.83 13.36 -1.98
C VAL A 109 13.73 13.46 -0.94
N GLU A 110 12.69 14.28 -1.16
CA GLU A 110 11.57 14.43 -0.22
C GLU A 110 10.70 13.17 -0.12
N ALA A 111 10.67 12.34 -1.18
CA ALA A 111 9.82 11.17 -1.32
C ALA A 111 8.32 11.51 -1.12
N HIS A 112 7.52 10.53 -0.71
CA HIS A 112 6.07 10.66 -0.45
C HIS A 112 5.26 11.06 -1.67
N GLN A 113 5.77 10.75 -2.86
CA GLN A 113 5.17 11.15 -4.12
C GLN A 113 4.08 10.16 -4.55
N ARG A 114 3.08 10.67 -5.27
CA ARG A 114 2.13 9.78 -5.95
C ARG A 114 2.78 9.22 -7.21
N PRO A 115 2.40 7.99 -7.64
CA PRO A 115 2.87 7.45 -8.89
C PRO A 115 2.59 8.42 -10.05
N LYS A 116 3.63 8.69 -10.83
CA LYS A 116 3.60 9.65 -11.93
C LYS A 116 4.68 9.36 -12.96
N LEU A 117 4.49 9.90 -14.16
CA LEU A 117 5.47 9.93 -15.23
C LEU A 117 5.56 11.35 -15.76
N GLU A 118 6.75 11.91 -15.73
CA GLU A 118 7.04 13.27 -16.17
C GLU A 118 8.24 13.26 -17.11
N ARG A 119 8.23 14.18 -18.09
CA ARG A 119 9.32 14.34 -19.04
C ARG A 119 9.98 15.69 -18.81
N TYR A 120 11.28 15.67 -18.58
CA TYR A 120 12.12 16.86 -18.47
C TYR A 120 13.18 16.84 -19.56
N GLY A 121 12.92 17.56 -20.65
CA GLY A 121 13.79 17.54 -21.83
C GLY A 121 13.86 16.13 -22.43
N GLU A 122 15.05 15.52 -22.36
CA GLU A 122 15.30 14.16 -22.86
C GLU A 122 15.30 13.09 -21.76
N THR A 123 15.08 13.47 -20.50
CA THR A 123 15.03 12.57 -19.35
C THR A 123 13.58 12.29 -18.98
N LEU A 124 13.25 11.02 -18.76
CA LEU A 124 12.00 10.60 -18.12
C LEU A 124 12.22 10.46 -16.62
N PHE A 125 11.24 10.91 -15.85
CA PHE A 125 11.14 10.73 -14.42
C PHE A 125 9.86 9.96 -14.12
N ALA A 126 10.01 8.79 -13.50
CA ALA A 126 8.89 7.96 -13.07
C ALA A 126 8.94 7.75 -11.56
N VAL A 127 7.78 7.74 -10.92
CA VAL A 127 7.61 7.41 -9.52
C VAL A 127 6.72 6.18 -9.42
N PHE A 128 7.19 5.17 -8.71
CA PHE A 128 6.46 3.95 -8.38
C PHE A 128 6.29 3.86 -6.87
N LYS A 129 5.13 3.38 -6.44
CA LYS A 129 4.89 2.97 -5.06
C LYS A 129 5.12 1.47 -4.98
N THR A 130 5.96 1.00 -4.08
CA THR A 130 6.10 -0.44 -3.81
C THR A 130 5.12 -0.81 -2.71
N VAL A 131 4.59 -2.03 -2.78
CA VAL A 131 3.81 -2.63 -1.70
C VAL A 131 4.38 -3.99 -1.35
N CYS A 132 4.17 -4.43 -0.12
CA CYS A 132 4.40 -5.81 0.26
C CYS A 132 3.36 -6.22 1.28
N TYR A 133 2.93 -7.48 1.19
CA TYR A 133 2.04 -8.08 2.17
C TYR A 133 2.83 -8.41 3.43
N VAL A 134 2.26 -8.08 4.58
CA VAL A 134 2.85 -8.38 5.89
C VAL A 134 2.10 -9.60 6.44
N GLU A 135 2.76 -10.75 6.45
CA GLU A 135 2.20 -11.98 7.01
C GLU A 135 1.81 -11.79 8.47
N HIS A 136 0.62 -12.26 8.82
CA HIS A 136 0.10 -12.23 10.18
C HIS A 136 -0.55 -13.58 10.53
N GLU A 137 -0.43 -14.01 11.79
CA GLU A 137 -1.08 -15.25 12.25
C GLU A 137 -2.60 -15.06 12.41
N GLU A 138 -2.99 -13.88 12.90
CA GLU A 138 -4.39 -13.48 13.04
C GLU A 138 -4.56 -12.01 12.64
N LEU A 139 -5.56 -11.75 11.80
CA LEU A 139 -5.95 -10.40 11.45
C LEU A 139 -6.69 -9.75 12.63
N THR A 140 -6.16 -8.63 13.10
CA THR A 140 -6.73 -7.82 14.17
C THR A 140 -7.12 -6.43 13.66
N ALA A 141 -7.86 -5.65 14.47
CA ALA A 141 -8.21 -4.27 14.15
C ALA A 141 -6.99 -3.31 14.03
N THR A 142 -5.77 -3.78 14.32
CA THR A 142 -4.53 -2.99 14.29
C THR A 142 -3.41 -3.64 13.48
N SER A 143 -3.66 -4.79 12.84
CA SER A 143 -2.64 -5.49 12.06
C SER A 143 -2.20 -4.66 10.85
N GLU A 144 -0.91 -4.41 10.70
CA GLU A 144 -0.36 -3.91 9.42
C GLU A 144 -0.45 -5.06 8.41
N VAL A 145 -1.15 -4.84 7.30
CA VAL A 145 -1.35 -5.88 6.26
C VAL A 145 -0.56 -5.51 5.02
N VAL A 146 -0.46 -4.21 4.71
CA VAL A 146 0.28 -3.72 3.56
C VAL A 146 1.33 -2.71 4.02
N ASN A 147 2.60 -3.03 3.76
CA ASN A 147 3.69 -2.08 3.96
C ASN A 147 4.08 -1.44 2.61
N THR A 148 4.33 -0.13 2.62
CA THR A 148 4.59 0.64 1.39
C THR A 148 5.98 1.28 1.34
N GLY A 149 6.48 1.49 0.13
CA GLY A 149 7.73 2.19 -0.15
C GLY A 149 7.67 2.90 -1.50
N GLU A 150 8.79 3.46 -1.94
CA GLU A 150 8.87 4.21 -3.20
C GLU A 150 10.14 3.90 -3.98
N ILE A 151 9.98 3.83 -5.29
CA ILE A 151 11.09 3.78 -6.24
C ILE A 151 10.89 4.89 -7.26
N MET A 152 11.84 5.82 -7.31
CA MET A 152 11.93 6.81 -8.37
C MET A 152 12.95 6.37 -9.40
N VAL A 153 12.62 6.55 -10.68
CA VAL A 153 13.47 6.14 -11.80
C VAL A 153 13.67 7.32 -12.74
N PHE A 154 14.93 7.68 -12.96
CA PHE A 154 15.33 8.60 -14.02
C PHE A 154 15.89 7.80 -15.18
N VAL A 155 15.37 8.04 -16.38
CA VAL A 155 15.81 7.37 -17.61
C VAL A 155 16.24 8.41 -18.62
N GLY A 156 17.53 8.42 -18.94
CA GLY A 156 18.09 9.18 -20.05
C GLY A 156 18.48 8.28 -21.21
N HIS A 157 19.20 8.84 -22.20
CA HIS A 157 19.69 8.07 -23.34
C HIS A 157 20.76 7.04 -22.96
N ASP A 158 21.58 7.35 -21.96
CA ASP A 158 22.79 6.62 -21.58
C ASP A 158 22.85 6.29 -20.07
N PHE A 159 21.74 6.47 -19.35
CA PHE A 159 21.66 6.15 -17.93
C PHE A 159 20.27 5.76 -17.47
N ALA A 160 20.24 4.94 -16.43
CA ALA A 160 19.10 4.71 -15.54
C ALA A 160 19.56 4.99 -14.10
N ILE A 161 18.85 5.85 -13.37
CA ILE A 161 19.12 6.12 -11.94
C ILE A 161 17.88 5.73 -11.16
N THR A 162 18.05 4.86 -10.16
CA THR A 162 16.96 4.40 -9.30
C THR A 162 17.21 4.90 -7.88
N VAL A 163 16.24 5.62 -7.31
CA VAL A 163 16.25 6.10 -5.92
C VAL A 163 15.18 5.36 -5.15
N ARG A 164 15.56 4.68 -4.07
CA ARG A 164 14.64 3.89 -3.26
C ARG A 164 14.48 4.47 -1.86
N HIS A 165 13.24 4.61 -1.44
CA HIS A 165 12.85 4.97 -0.07
C HIS A 165 12.04 3.84 0.56
N GLY A 166 12.29 3.57 1.85
CA GLY A 166 11.63 2.50 2.58
C GLY A 166 12.44 1.20 2.68
N ARG A 167 11.92 0.26 3.46
CA ARG A 167 12.63 -0.97 3.87
C ARG A 167 12.50 -2.13 2.88
N HIS A 168 11.53 -2.07 1.98
CA HIS A 168 11.19 -3.14 1.03
C HIS A 168 11.44 -2.68 -0.44
N GLY A 169 11.34 -3.60 -1.41
CA GLY A 169 11.61 -3.29 -2.83
C GLY A 169 13.09 -3.31 -3.23
N SER A 170 13.88 -4.27 -2.71
CA SER A 170 15.28 -4.41 -3.12
C SER A 170 15.38 -4.71 -4.62
N LEU A 171 16.10 -3.87 -5.36
CA LEU A 171 16.35 -4.06 -6.79
C LEU A 171 17.53 -5.01 -7.09
N GLY A 172 18.09 -5.66 -6.07
CA GLY A 172 19.19 -6.61 -6.22
C GLY A 172 18.80 -7.82 -7.08
N PRO A 173 17.77 -8.60 -6.68
CA PRO A 173 17.28 -9.74 -7.46
C PRO A 173 16.84 -9.34 -8.87
N LEU A 174 16.12 -8.22 -9.02
CA LEU A 174 15.70 -7.70 -10.32
C LEU A 174 16.90 -7.42 -11.25
N ARG A 175 18.00 -6.89 -10.69
CA ARG A 175 19.21 -6.67 -11.47
C ARG A 175 19.86 -7.99 -11.89
N GLU A 176 19.91 -8.98 -11.01
CA GLU A 176 20.48 -10.30 -11.33
C GLU A 176 19.67 -10.99 -12.44
N GLU A 177 18.34 -10.88 -12.38
CA GLU A 177 17.44 -11.37 -13.42
C GLU A 177 17.69 -10.67 -14.76
N LEU A 178 17.76 -9.34 -14.78
CA LEU A 178 18.10 -8.58 -15.99
C LEU A 178 19.50 -8.90 -16.52
N GLU A 179 20.48 -9.15 -15.65
CA GLU A 179 21.82 -9.55 -16.05
C GLU A 179 21.86 -10.97 -16.65
N SER A 180 20.84 -11.81 -16.35
CA SER A 180 20.68 -13.14 -16.92
C SER A 180 20.09 -13.14 -18.34
N ASP A 181 19.44 -12.05 -18.76
CA ASP A 181 19.01 -11.79 -20.14
C ASP A 181 19.71 -10.57 -20.78
N PRO A 182 20.94 -10.76 -21.32
CA PRO A 182 21.66 -9.70 -22.01
C PRO A 182 20.92 -9.14 -23.23
N GLN A 183 20.03 -9.91 -23.88
CA GLN A 183 19.33 -9.41 -25.07
C GLN A 183 18.31 -8.35 -24.68
N GLN A 184 17.59 -8.55 -23.57
CA GLN A 184 16.69 -7.55 -23.02
C GLN A 184 17.45 -6.33 -22.50
N LEU A 185 18.53 -6.53 -21.75
CA LEU A 185 19.31 -5.42 -21.19
C LEU A 185 20.06 -4.62 -22.27
N ALA A 186 20.36 -5.22 -23.43
CA ALA A 186 20.93 -4.52 -24.58
C ALA A 186 19.99 -3.46 -25.18
N LYS A 187 18.67 -3.54 -24.92
CA LYS A 187 17.68 -2.53 -25.33
C LYS A 187 17.81 -1.20 -24.58
N GLY A 188 18.74 -1.13 -23.62
CA GLY A 188 19.20 0.10 -22.99
C GLY A 188 18.44 0.49 -21.71
N PRO A 189 18.53 1.77 -21.29
CA PRO A 189 17.97 2.24 -20.03
C PRO A 189 16.47 1.98 -19.84
N SER A 190 15.71 1.97 -20.95
CA SER A 190 14.26 1.72 -20.90
C SER A 190 13.91 0.30 -20.47
N ALA A 191 14.80 -0.68 -20.66
CA ALA A 191 14.63 -2.03 -20.15
C ALA A 191 14.62 -2.07 -18.61
N VAL A 192 15.42 -1.21 -17.96
CA VAL A 192 15.44 -1.07 -16.50
C VAL A 192 14.13 -0.48 -15.99
N LEU A 193 13.61 0.56 -16.67
CA LEU A 193 12.31 1.14 -16.31
C LEU A 193 11.18 0.13 -16.45
N HIS A 194 11.18 -0.62 -17.56
CA HIS A 194 10.22 -1.69 -17.77
C HIS A 194 10.28 -2.72 -16.65
N ALA A 195 11.46 -3.27 -16.36
CA ALA A 195 11.61 -4.31 -15.34
C ALA A 195 11.17 -3.84 -13.96
N ILE A 196 11.43 -2.57 -13.60
CA ILE A 196 10.94 -2.01 -12.34
C ILE A 196 9.42 -1.89 -12.34
N ALA A 197 8.83 -1.42 -13.45
CA ALA A 197 7.38 -1.31 -13.56
C ALA A 197 6.71 -2.68 -13.45
N ASP A 198 7.21 -3.66 -14.20
CA ASP A 198 6.77 -5.05 -14.20
C ASP A 198 6.82 -5.66 -12.80
N HIS A 199 7.98 -5.60 -12.14
CA HIS A 199 8.17 -6.09 -10.78
C HIS A 199 7.21 -5.44 -9.77
N VAL A 200 7.03 -4.11 -9.83
CA VAL A 200 6.10 -3.41 -8.93
C VAL A 200 4.64 -3.83 -9.18
N VAL A 201 4.25 -4.06 -10.43
CA VAL A 201 2.89 -4.50 -10.75
C VAL A 201 2.65 -5.96 -10.36
N ASP A 202 3.65 -6.83 -10.50
CA ASP A 202 3.58 -8.21 -10.03
C ASP A 202 3.48 -8.30 -8.50
N ASP A 203 4.19 -7.41 -7.79
CA ASP A 203 4.02 -7.26 -6.34
C ASP A 203 2.58 -6.83 -6.00
N TYR A 204 1.96 -5.93 -6.77
CA TYR A 204 0.55 -5.57 -6.57
C TYR A 204 -0.37 -6.78 -6.69
N LEU A 205 -0.18 -7.61 -7.71
CA LEU A 205 -0.98 -8.81 -7.93
C LEU A 205 -0.81 -9.82 -6.79
N SER A 206 0.43 -10.04 -6.36
CA SER A 206 0.75 -10.93 -5.24
C SER A 206 0.10 -10.46 -3.93
N VAL A 207 0.12 -9.14 -3.67
CA VAL A 207 -0.54 -8.56 -2.50
C VAL A 207 -2.06 -8.62 -2.62
N THR A 208 -2.65 -8.38 -3.80
CA THR A 208 -4.11 -8.52 -3.98
C THR A 208 -4.59 -9.94 -3.73
N ASP A 209 -3.82 -10.95 -4.15
CA ASP A 209 -4.16 -12.35 -3.93
C ASP A 209 -4.13 -12.70 -2.44
N ALA A 210 -3.10 -12.25 -1.70
CA ALA A 210 -3.01 -12.45 -0.24
C ALA A 210 -4.13 -11.70 0.52
N VAL A 211 -4.45 -10.47 0.13
CA VAL A 211 -5.57 -9.71 0.73
C VAL A 211 -6.91 -10.38 0.45
N GLN A 212 -7.07 -11.09 -0.68
CA GLN A 212 -8.29 -11.84 -0.95
C GLN A 212 -8.50 -12.94 0.09
N GLU A 213 -7.45 -13.67 0.46
CA GLU A 213 -7.54 -14.71 1.49
C GLU A 213 -8.01 -14.14 2.84
N ASP A 214 -7.51 -12.96 3.22
CA ASP A 214 -7.95 -12.25 4.43
C ASP A 214 -9.42 -11.85 4.38
N ILE A 215 -9.88 -11.40 3.21
CA ILE A 215 -11.28 -11.03 2.97
C ILE A 215 -12.19 -12.26 3.08
N ASP A 216 -11.81 -13.37 2.46
CA ASP A 216 -12.57 -14.63 2.47
C ASP A 216 -12.69 -15.18 3.90
N GLN A 217 -11.64 -15.03 4.72
CA GLN A 217 -11.69 -15.41 6.13
C GLN A 217 -12.66 -14.53 6.93
N VAL A 218 -12.60 -13.22 6.73
CA VAL A 218 -13.54 -12.28 7.40
C VAL A 218 -14.98 -12.52 6.95
N GLU A 219 -15.20 -12.85 5.68
CA GLU A 219 -16.52 -13.25 5.18
C GLU A 219 -17.03 -14.48 5.92
N THR A 220 -16.21 -15.53 5.99
CA THR A 220 -16.55 -16.79 6.66
C THR A 220 -16.92 -16.56 8.13
N ASP A 221 -16.15 -15.74 8.83
CA ASP A 221 -16.38 -15.42 10.25
C ASP A 221 -17.71 -14.68 10.46
N VAL A 222 -18.04 -13.73 9.57
CA VAL A 222 -19.31 -13.00 9.63
C VAL A 222 -20.49 -13.90 9.30
N PHE A 223 -20.37 -14.86 8.38
CA PHE A 223 -21.47 -15.77 8.05
C PHE A 223 -21.56 -17.02 8.94
N ALA A 224 -20.65 -17.19 9.91
CA ALA A 224 -20.71 -18.26 10.89
C ALA A 224 -21.91 -18.12 11.86
N ALA A 225 -22.24 -19.19 12.58
CA ALA A 225 -23.40 -19.22 13.49
C ALA A 225 -23.34 -18.17 14.61
N ASP A 226 -22.14 -17.80 15.05
CA ASP A 226 -21.89 -16.74 16.04
C ASP A 226 -21.41 -15.42 15.39
N GLY A 227 -21.64 -15.25 14.08
CA GLY A 227 -21.13 -14.13 13.27
C GLY A 227 -21.55 -12.75 13.76
N ALA A 228 -22.68 -12.63 14.46
CA ALA A 228 -23.10 -11.39 15.12
C ALA A 228 -22.15 -10.91 16.25
N ARG A 229 -21.20 -11.75 16.68
CA ARG A 229 -20.15 -11.42 17.66
C ARG A 229 -18.78 -11.19 17.01
N ALA A 230 -18.66 -11.33 15.69
CA ALA A 230 -17.42 -11.07 15.00
C ALA A 230 -16.96 -9.63 15.25
N ASP A 231 -15.64 -9.42 15.30
CA ASP A 231 -15.09 -8.07 15.50
C ASP A 231 -15.22 -7.26 14.20
N PRO A 232 -16.09 -6.22 14.14
CA PRO A 232 -16.18 -5.37 12.96
C PRO A 232 -14.88 -4.59 12.70
N GLY A 233 -13.99 -4.47 13.70
CA GLY A 233 -12.68 -3.84 13.57
C GLY A 233 -11.82 -4.47 12.48
N ARG A 234 -11.92 -5.79 12.27
CA ARG A 234 -11.18 -6.50 11.21
C ARG A 234 -11.63 -6.07 9.81
N ILE A 235 -12.93 -5.90 9.59
CA ILE A 235 -13.50 -5.40 8.32
C ILE A 235 -13.00 -3.99 8.03
N TYR A 236 -13.03 -3.11 9.03
CA TYR A 236 -12.52 -1.74 8.88
C TYR A 236 -11.02 -1.69 8.64
N GLN A 237 -10.26 -2.59 9.28
CA GLN A 237 -8.83 -2.67 9.07
C GLN A 237 -8.52 -3.06 7.63
N LEU A 238 -9.11 -4.13 7.08
CA LEU A 238 -8.94 -4.49 5.67
C LEU A 238 -9.34 -3.36 4.73
N LYS A 239 -10.41 -2.64 5.04
CA LYS A 239 -10.81 -1.48 4.22
C LYS A 239 -9.76 -0.36 4.21
N ARG A 240 -9.06 -0.15 5.33
CA ARG A 240 -7.96 0.82 5.41
C ARG A 240 -6.77 0.36 4.57
N GLU A 241 -6.36 -0.89 4.72
CA GLU A 241 -5.22 -1.47 4.01
C GLU A 241 -5.48 -1.52 2.49
N LEU A 242 -6.71 -1.88 2.08
CA LEU A 242 -7.14 -1.82 0.68
C LEU A 242 -7.09 -0.40 0.12
N LEU A 243 -7.39 0.62 0.93
CA LEU A 243 -7.27 2.02 0.50
C LEU A 243 -5.81 2.43 0.29
N GLU A 244 -4.86 1.90 1.08
CA GLU A 244 -3.43 2.12 0.86
C GLU A 244 -2.96 1.49 -0.44
N LEU A 245 -3.35 0.24 -0.70
CA LEU A 245 -3.09 -0.43 -1.97
C LEU A 245 -3.71 0.33 -3.16
N LYS A 246 -4.97 0.78 -3.04
CA LYS A 246 -5.65 1.61 -4.05
C LYS A 246 -4.90 2.90 -4.37
N ARG A 247 -4.26 3.53 -3.36
CA ARG A 247 -3.45 4.76 -3.54
C ARG A 247 -2.13 4.49 -4.27
N ALA A 248 -1.61 3.27 -4.27
CA ALA A 248 -0.44 2.86 -5.04
C ALA A 248 -0.83 2.47 -6.48
N VAL A 249 -1.88 1.66 -6.64
CA VAL A 249 -2.28 1.06 -7.92
C VAL A 249 -2.96 2.05 -8.87
N VAL A 250 -3.98 2.77 -8.40
CA VAL A 250 -4.85 3.57 -9.28
C VAL A 250 -4.10 4.72 -9.98
N PRO A 251 -3.22 5.50 -9.32
CA PRO A 251 -2.51 6.58 -9.98
C PRO A 251 -1.53 6.12 -11.06
N LEU A 252 -1.03 4.87 -10.96
CA LEU A 252 -0.06 4.31 -11.91
C LEU A 252 -0.69 3.97 -13.28
N SER A 253 -2.03 3.90 -13.38
CA SER A 253 -2.73 3.57 -14.63
C SER A 253 -2.36 4.50 -15.79
N ARG A 254 -2.37 5.82 -15.55
CA ARG A 254 -2.08 6.81 -16.60
C ARG A 254 -0.60 6.81 -17.02
N PRO A 255 0.39 6.78 -16.10
CA PRO A 255 1.79 6.57 -16.43
C PRO A 255 2.06 5.36 -17.34
N LEU A 256 1.51 4.18 -17.01
CA LEU A 256 1.72 2.98 -17.81
C LEU A 256 1.00 3.03 -19.16
N GLU A 257 -0.23 3.55 -19.20
CA GLU A 257 -0.95 3.74 -20.45
C GLU A 257 -0.17 4.67 -21.40
N GLU A 258 0.44 5.74 -20.87
CA GLU A 258 1.29 6.64 -21.64
C GLU A 258 2.54 5.93 -22.18
N LEU A 259 3.23 5.12 -21.38
CA LEU A 259 4.38 4.32 -21.81
C LEU A 259 4.00 3.27 -22.88
N ALA A 260 2.82 2.65 -22.74
CA ALA A 260 2.34 1.58 -23.62
C ALA A 260 1.79 2.08 -24.97
N THR A 261 1.32 3.33 -25.04
CA THR A 261 0.60 3.85 -26.22
C THR A 261 1.34 4.97 -26.96
N ARG A 262 2.14 5.79 -26.27
CA ARG A 262 2.81 6.94 -26.88
C ARG A 262 4.26 6.63 -27.18
N PRO A 263 4.74 6.83 -28.41
CA PRO A 263 6.16 6.68 -28.71
C PRO A 263 6.94 7.78 -27.96
N ILE A 264 7.73 7.37 -26.98
CA ILE A 264 8.58 8.24 -26.18
C ILE A 264 10.03 8.00 -26.58
N ARG A 265 10.77 9.05 -26.90
CA ARG A 265 12.13 8.94 -27.45
C ARG A 265 13.10 8.16 -26.54
N ALA A 266 12.93 8.26 -25.23
CA ALA A 266 13.75 7.56 -24.25
C ALA A 266 13.34 6.09 -24.03
N VAL A 267 12.26 5.62 -24.68
CA VAL A 267 11.77 4.24 -24.60
C VAL A 267 11.98 3.58 -25.95
N ASP A 268 12.66 2.42 -25.95
CA ASP A 268 12.84 1.65 -27.17
C ASP A 268 11.47 1.12 -27.68
N PRO A 269 11.17 1.19 -28.99
CA PRO A 269 9.90 0.70 -29.54
C PRO A 269 9.61 -0.77 -29.23
N GLU A 270 10.64 -1.61 -29.09
CA GLU A 270 10.45 -3.01 -28.69
C GLU A 270 10.03 -3.10 -27.22
N ILE A 271 10.57 -2.24 -26.34
CA ILE A 271 10.21 -2.18 -24.92
C ILE A 271 8.78 -1.67 -24.71
N GLN A 272 8.30 -0.77 -25.58
CA GLN A 272 6.93 -0.26 -25.52
C GLN A 272 5.87 -1.38 -25.54
N ALA A 273 6.10 -2.46 -26.30
CA ALA A 273 5.18 -3.58 -26.34
C ALA A 273 5.03 -4.27 -24.98
N TYR A 274 6.10 -4.35 -24.19
CA TYR A 274 6.08 -4.96 -22.87
C TYR A 274 5.35 -4.08 -21.84
N PHE A 275 5.45 -2.74 -21.93
CA PHE A 275 4.63 -1.85 -21.08
C PHE A 275 3.12 -2.04 -21.24
N ARG A 276 2.66 -2.56 -22.39
CA ARG A 276 1.25 -2.92 -22.57
C ARG A 276 0.84 -4.07 -21.67
N ASP A 277 1.68 -5.09 -21.54
CA ASP A 277 1.45 -6.23 -20.65
C ASP A 277 1.38 -5.79 -19.19
N VAL A 278 2.34 -4.96 -18.76
CA VAL A 278 2.35 -4.35 -17.42
C VAL A 278 1.08 -3.51 -17.18
N SER A 279 0.62 -2.78 -18.19
CA SER A 279 -0.64 -2.01 -18.10
C SER A 279 -1.87 -2.91 -17.96
N ASP A 280 -1.89 -4.05 -18.65
CA ASP A 280 -2.98 -5.03 -18.54
C ASP A 280 -2.97 -5.71 -17.15
N HIS A 281 -1.79 -6.04 -16.61
CA HIS A 281 -1.64 -6.55 -15.25
C HIS A 281 -2.08 -5.52 -14.20
N LEU A 282 -1.72 -4.25 -14.36
CA LEU A 282 -2.17 -3.19 -13.46
C LEU A 282 -3.70 -3.02 -13.51
N LEU A 283 -4.31 -3.16 -14.69
CA LEU A 283 -5.77 -3.11 -14.83
C LEU A 283 -6.44 -4.24 -14.03
N ARG A 284 -5.90 -5.46 -14.08
CA ARG A 284 -6.40 -6.59 -13.27
C ARG A 284 -6.34 -6.28 -11.77
N ALA A 285 -5.20 -5.82 -11.27
CA ALA A 285 -5.05 -5.45 -9.86
C ALA A 285 -6.06 -4.36 -9.45
N LYS A 286 -6.26 -3.34 -10.31
CA LYS A 286 -7.24 -2.28 -10.08
C LYS A 286 -8.68 -2.79 -10.03
N GLU A 287 -9.05 -3.72 -10.91
CA GLU A 287 -10.38 -4.33 -10.93
C GLU A 287 -10.63 -5.21 -9.69
N GLN A 288 -9.63 -6.01 -9.27
CA GLN A 288 -9.69 -6.78 -8.02
C GLN A 288 -9.88 -5.87 -6.81
N ILE A 289 -9.10 -4.78 -6.69
CA ILE A 289 -9.23 -3.82 -5.58
C ILE A 289 -10.63 -3.18 -5.55
N ALA A 290 -11.22 -2.89 -6.71
CA ALA A 290 -12.58 -2.36 -6.78
C ALA A 290 -13.61 -3.40 -6.33
N ALA A 291 -13.45 -4.67 -6.73
CA ALA A 291 -14.30 -5.76 -6.29
C ALA A 291 -14.22 -6.00 -4.77
N PHE A 292 -13.00 -5.94 -4.19
CA PHE A 292 -12.77 -6.08 -2.76
C PHE A 292 -13.45 -4.96 -1.95
N ASP A 293 -13.44 -3.71 -2.42
CA ASP A 293 -14.11 -2.59 -1.74
C ASP A 293 -15.63 -2.79 -1.67
N GLU A 294 -16.24 -3.28 -2.76
CA GLU A 294 -17.67 -3.63 -2.81
C GLU A 294 -18.02 -4.84 -1.92
N LEU A 295 -17.16 -5.86 -1.93
CA LEU A 295 -17.33 -7.07 -1.12
C LEU A 295 -17.22 -6.74 0.37
N LEU A 296 -16.19 -6.00 0.80
CA LEU A 296 -16.04 -5.54 2.19
C LEU A 296 -17.24 -4.68 2.65
N ASN A 297 -17.77 -3.82 1.78
CA ASN A 297 -19.00 -3.08 2.07
C ASN A 297 -20.19 -4.02 2.28
N SER A 298 -20.32 -5.04 1.44
CA SER A 298 -21.39 -6.03 1.52
C SER A 298 -21.29 -6.87 2.80
N ILE A 299 -20.10 -7.32 3.18
CA ILE A 299 -19.85 -8.03 4.46
C ILE A 299 -20.24 -7.14 5.64
N LEU A 300 -19.82 -5.87 5.64
CA LEU A 300 -20.16 -4.95 6.73
C LEU A 300 -21.67 -4.79 6.90
N GLN A 301 -22.41 -4.67 5.78
CA GLN A 301 -23.88 -4.60 5.83
C GLN A 301 -24.51 -5.91 6.32
N ALA A 302 -24.00 -7.06 5.87
CA ALA A 302 -24.46 -8.37 6.32
C ALA A 302 -24.24 -8.55 7.83
N HIS A 303 -23.08 -8.16 8.34
CA HIS A 303 -22.77 -8.19 9.77
C HIS A 303 -23.76 -7.33 10.58
N LEU A 304 -24.03 -6.08 10.15
CA LEU A 304 -25.01 -5.21 10.82
C LEU A 304 -26.43 -5.80 10.81
N ALA A 305 -26.82 -6.46 9.71
CA ALA A 305 -28.10 -7.15 9.63
C ALA A 305 -28.17 -8.31 10.63
N GLN A 306 -27.12 -9.14 10.74
CA GLN A 306 -27.06 -10.22 11.72
C GLN A 306 -27.12 -9.72 13.17
N VAL A 307 -26.39 -8.65 13.50
CA VAL A 307 -26.45 -8.02 14.83
C VAL A 307 -27.89 -7.59 15.13
N THR A 308 -28.59 -7.02 14.16
CA THR A 308 -29.99 -6.61 14.31
C THR A 308 -30.92 -7.81 14.52
N VAL A 309 -30.70 -8.91 13.79
CA VAL A 309 -31.46 -10.17 13.98
C VAL A 309 -31.23 -10.75 15.38
N ALA A 310 -29.98 -10.79 15.84
CA ALA A 310 -29.63 -11.25 17.18
C ALA A 310 -30.28 -10.37 18.27
N GLN A 311 -30.24 -9.05 18.13
CA GLN A 311 -30.93 -8.13 19.05
C GLN A 311 -32.45 -8.36 19.08
N ASN A 312 -33.06 -8.62 17.93
CA ASN A 312 -34.49 -8.94 17.85
C ASN A 312 -34.80 -10.30 18.51
N GLU A 313 -33.92 -11.29 18.38
CA GLU A 313 -34.02 -12.56 19.09
C GLU A 313 -33.95 -12.38 20.61
N ASP A 314 -32.99 -11.60 21.09
CA ASP A 314 -32.83 -11.32 22.52
C ASP A 314 -34.02 -10.54 23.08
N MET A 315 -34.53 -9.55 22.34
CA MET A 315 -35.73 -8.82 22.72
C MET A 315 -36.97 -9.73 22.81
N ARG A 316 -37.15 -10.66 21.86
CA ARG A 316 -38.24 -11.66 21.91
C ARG A 316 -38.13 -12.55 23.15
N LYS A 317 -36.93 -13.03 23.49
CA LYS A 317 -36.68 -13.87 24.68
C LYS A 317 -37.00 -13.11 25.98
N ILE A 318 -36.52 -11.87 26.12
CA ILE A 318 -36.80 -11.02 27.30
C ILE A 318 -38.29 -10.77 27.43
N THR A 319 -38.97 -10.42 26.34
CA THR A 319 -40.41 -10.14 26.33
C THR A 319 -41.23 -11.37 26.69
N ALA A 320 -40.86 -12.55 26.17
CA ALA A 320 -41.51 -13.82 26.51
C ALA A 320 -41.40 -14.13 28.02
N TRP A 321 -40.20 -13.98 28.60
CA TRP A 321 -40.02 -14.16 30.05
C TRP A 321 -40.77 -13.12 30.87
N ALA A 322 -40.77 -11.85 30.46
CA ALA A 322 -41.53 -10.80 31.12
C ALA A 322 -43.04 -11.09 31.13
N ALA A 323 -43.59 -11.56 30.00
CA ALA A 323 -44.99 -11.96 29.91
C ALA A 323 -45.32 -13.17 30.82
N ILE A 324 -44.43 -14.17 30.90
CA ILE A 324 -44.58 -15.31 31.81
C ILE A 324 -44.57 -14.86 33.27
N ILE A 325 -43.69 -13.93 33.66
CA ILE A 325 -43.58 -13.40 35.04
C ILE A 325 -44.76 -12.47 35.38
N ALA A 326 -45.32 -11.76 34.41
CA ALA A 326 -46.44 -10.84 34.62
C ALA A 326 -47.71 -11.56 35.12
N VAL A 327 -47.95 -12.81 34.68
CA VAL A 327 -49.12 -13.60 35.09
C VAL A 327 -49.19 -13.86 36.60
N PRO A 328 -48.20 -14.51 37.25
CA PRO A 328 -48.23 -14.71 38.69
C PRO A 328 -48.23 -13.38 39.44
N THR A 329 -47.47 -12.38 38.96
CA THR A 329 -47.41 -11.05 39.59
C THR A 329 -48.78 -10.38 39.63
N MET A 330 -49.53 -10.42 38.53
CA MET A 330 -50.88 -9.86 38.45
C MET A 330 -51.84 -10.61 39.38
N VAL A 331 -51.82 -11.95 39.36
CA VAL A 331 -52.70 -12.77 40.20
C VAL A 331 -52.39 -12.55 41.68
N CYS A 332 -51.12 -12.59 42.08
CA CYS A 332 -50.69 -12.28 43.44
C CYS A 332 -51.04 -10.84 43.84
N GLY A 333 -50.95 -9.88 42.91
CA GLY A 333 -51.35 -8.50 43.12
C GLY A 333 -52.84 -8.37 43.46
N VAL A 334 -53.71 -9.04 42.70
CA VAL A 334 -55.18 -9.05 42.94
C VAL A 334 -55.51 -9.67 44.30
N TYR A 335 -54.94 -10.83 44.62
CA TYR A 335 -55.16 -11.50 45.92
C TYR A 335 -54.42 -10.83 47.09
N GLY A 336 -53.52 -9.88 46.82
CA GLY A 336 -52.88 -9.03 47.82
C GLY A 336 -53.70 -7.77 48.17
N MET A 337 -54.84 -7.55 47.51
CA MET A 337 -55.71 -6.40 47.78
C MET A 337 -56.58 -6.64 49.02
N ASN A 338 -56.73 -5.62 49.87
CA ASN A 338 -57.54 -5.68 51.08
C ASN A 338 -59.04 -5.42 50.77
N PHE A 339 -59.73 -6.42 50.20
CA PHE A 339 -61.19 -6.36 50.02
C PHE A 339 -61.92 -7.25 51.02
N ASP A 340 -63.08 -6.78 51.51
CA ASP A 340 -63.90 -7.51 52.48
C ASP A 340 -64.67 -8.70 51.88
N HIS A 341 -64.96 -8.67 50.57
CA HIS A 341 -65.77 -9.69 49.88
C HIS A 341 -64.96 -10.44 48.82
N MET A 342 -64.08 -11.35 49.27
CA MET A 342 -63.37 -12.31 48.41
C MET A 342 -63.73 -13.74 48.82
N PRO A 343 -64.81 -14.33 48.26
CA PRO A 343 -65.32 -15.63 48.69
C PRO A 343 -64.30 -16.78 48.53
N GLU A 344 -63.32 -16.64 47.64
CA GLU A 344 -62.28 -17.63 47.36
C GLU A 344 -61.27 -17.80 48.51
N LEU A 345 -61.06 -16.77 49.35
CA LEU A 345 -60.11 -16.80 50.48
C LEU A 345 -60.57 -17.71 51.62
N HIS A 346 -61.88 -17.83 51.82
CA HIS A 346 -62.45 -18.68 52.87
C HIS A 346 -62.62 -20.15 52.42
N TRP A 347 -62.34 -20.45 51.14
CA TRP A 347 -62.44 -21.79 50.61
C TRP A 347 -61.16 -22.60 50.87
N ARG A 348 -61.29 -23.77 51.50
CA ARG A 348 -60.16 -24.65 51.89
C ARG A 348 -59.23 -25.03 50.73
N TYR A 349 -59.74 -25.04 49.50
CA TYR A 349 -58.95 -25.37 48.29
C TYR A 349 -58.57 -24.15 47.44
N GLY A 350 -58.98 -22.92 47.83
CA GLY A 350 -58.78 -21.71 47.04
C GLY A 350 -57.29 -21.43 46.75
N TYR A 351 -56.43 -21.52 47.76
CA TYR A 351 -54.99 -21.32 47.59
C TYR A 351 -54.35 -22.30 46.59
N GLY A 352 -54.65 -23.60 46.71
CA GLY A 352 -54.14 -24.62 45.79
C GLY A 352 -54.69 -24.48 44.38
N MET A 353 -55.96 -24.08 44.24
CA MET A 353 -56.60 -23.81 42.94
C MET A 353 -55.94 -22.63 42.22
N VAL A 354 -55.68 -21.52 42.91
CA VAL A 354 -55.01 -20.34 42.33
C VAL A 354 -53.58 -20.67 41.87
N LEU A 355 -52.80 -21.39 42.69
CA LEU A 355 -51.46 -21.87 42.29
C LEU A 355 -51.53 -22.80 41.07
N GLY A 356 -52.54 -23.66 40.99
CA GLY A 356 -52.80 -24.50 39.83
C GLY A 356 -53.09 -23.69 38.56
N VAL A 357 -53.97 -22.69 38.66
CA VAL A 357 -54.31 -21.79 37.54
C VAL A 357 -53.08 -21.01 37.06
N ILE A 358 -52.30 -20.43 37.98
CA ILE A 358 -51.04 -19.73 37.65
C ILE A 358 -50.08 -20.67 36.92
N SER A 359 -49.87 -21.88 37.46
CA SER A 359 -48.94 -22.85 36.90
C SER A 359 -49.36 -23.28 35.49
N VAL A 360 -50.65 -23.54 35.28
CA VAL A 360 -51.21 -23.90 33.96
C VAL A 360 -51.06 -22.73 32.98
N ALA A 361 -51.38 -21.50 33.39
CA ALA A 361 -51.24 -20.32 32.54
C ALA A 361 -49.78 -20.05 32.15
N CYS A 362 -48.84 -20.12 33.10
CA CYS A 362 -47.41 -19.98 32.83
C CYS A 362 -46.90 -21.08 31.89
N LEU A 363 -47.32 -22.33 32.10
CA LEU A 363 -46.94 -23.46 31.26
C LEU A 363 -47.53 -23.35 29.85
N ALA A 364 -48.75 -22.83 29.71
CA ALA A 364 -49.38 -22.56 28.43
C ALA A 364 -48.63 -21.47 27.66
N LEU A 365 -48.28 -20.35 28.31
CA LEU A 365 -47.47 -19.30 27.72
C LEU A 365 -46.07 -19.79 27.34
N TYR A 366 -45.39 -20.51 28.22
CA TYR A 366 -44.09 -21.11 27.94
C TYR A 366 -44.15 -22.01 26.70
N ARG A 367 -45.15 -22.90 26.62
CA ARG A 367 -45.35 -23.76 25.45
C ARG A 367 -45.67 -22.97 24.19
N ALA A 368 -46.50 -21.92 24.28
CA ALA A 368 -46.85 -21.07 23.15
C ALA A 368 -45.60 -20.35 22.60
N PHE A 369 -44.82 -19.71 23.46
CA PHE A 369 -43.61 -18.99 23.08
C PHE A 369 -42.50 -19.91 22.55
N ARG A 370 -42.34 -21.11 23.12
CA ARG A 370 -41.41 -22.12 22.60
C ARG A 370 -41.82 -22.61 21.20
N ARG A 371 -43.13 -22.76 20.96
CA ARG A 371 -43.66 -23.18 19.65
C ARG A 371 -43.50 -22.09 18.60
N SER A 372 -43.54 -20.81 18.98
CA SER A 372 -43.33 -19.68 18.08
C SER A 372 -41.85 -19.32 17.88
N GLY A 373 -40.91 -20.04 18.50
CA GLY A 373 -39.46 -19.77 18.39
C GLY A 373 -38.99 -18.53 19.13
N TRP A 374 -39.76 -18.06 20.13
CA TRP A 374 -39.34 -16.94 20.99
C TRP A 374 -38.50 -17.40 22.19
N LEU A 375 -38.53 -18.71 22.50
CA LEU A 375 -37.87 -19.36 23.64
C LEU A 375 -37.23 -20.68 23.27
#